data_AF-A0A059AQ74-F1
#
_entry.id   AF-A0A059AQ74-F1
#
_cell.length_a   1.000
_cell.length_b   1.000
_cell.length_c   1.000
_cell.angle_alpha   90.00
_cell.angle_beta   90.00
_cell.angle_gamma   90.00
#
_symmetry.space_group_name_H-M   'P 1'
#
loop_
_entity.id
_entity.type
_entity.pdbx_description
1 polymer ?
#
loop_
_entity_poly.entity_id
_entity_poly.type
_entity_poly.pdbx_seq_one_letter_code
_entity_poly.pdbx_strand_id
1 'polypeptide(L)'
;MEAVEDIVIVGAGIAGLTTALGLYRLGIRSLVLESFDGLRTTGFAFTTWTNAWRALDALGISEPLRQQHNQLFGLQLTSTISGISTAEGQFDATGTRRGHEIRGMQRRTLLETLANELPSGTIRYSSKVVSIEESGFLKLVHLSDGSILKAKALIGCDGVNSAVAKWLGFKKPAFVGRSALRGCVYYDHSHSFEPKFFQFFGEGVRSGFIPCDDKTIDWFFTFDSSSKNEEMEESLAKMKQFMLQKLGKIPDNMRAVFKKTELDNIILSPLRFRPPWEIL
;
A
#
# COMPACT_ATOMS: atom_id res chain seq x y z
N MET A 1 -17.68 12.92 -32.20
CA MET A 1 -16.51 12.12 -32.60
C MET A 1 -16.04 11.36 -31.37
N GLU A 2 -15.97 10.03 -31.42
CA GLU A 2 -15.41 9.23 -30.32
C GLU A 2 -13.93 9.61 -30.18
N ALA A 3 -13.54 10.17 -29.03
CA ALA A 3 -12.17 10.58 -28.78
C ALA A 3 -11.27 9.34 -28.71
N VAL A 4 -10.15 9.38 -29.45
CA VAL A 4 -9.09 8.37 -29.38
C VAL A 4 -8.00 8.90 -28.47
N GLU A 5 -7.75 8.21 -27.37
CA GLU A 5 -6.69 8.52 -26.42
C GLU A 5 -5.39 7.81 -26.82
N ASP A 6 -4.26 8.51 -26.69
CA ASP A 6 -2.95 7.92 -26.98
C ASP A 6 -2.56 6.87 -25.92
N ILE A 7 -2.68 7.23 -24.64
CA ILE A 7 -2.37 6.35 -23.50
C ILE A 7 -3.51 6.43 -22.49
N VAL A 8 -4.08 5.28 -22.15
CA VAL A 8 -5.03 5.13 -21.06
C VAL A 8 -4.40 4.28 -19.95
N ILE A 9 -4.45 4.78 -18.71
CA ILE A 9 -4.02 4.09 -17.51
C ILE A 9 -5.26 3.71 -16.71
N VAL A 10 -5.45 2.43 -16.40
CA VAL A 10 -6.60 1.97 -15.62
C VAL A 10 -6.21 1.88 -14.15
N GLY A 11 -6.78 2.72 -13.31
CA GLY A 11 -6.59 2.78 -11.86
C GLY A 11 -5.73 3.97 -11.39
N ALA A 12 -6.27 4.81 -10.49
CA ALA A 12 -5.57 5.94 -9.86
C ALA A 12 -4.97 5.56 -8.49
N GLY A 13 -4.43 4.34 -8.39
CA GLY A 13 -3.60 3.94 -7.26
C GLY A 13 -2.18 4.52 -7.36
N ILE A 14 -1.32 4.19 -6.38
CA ILE A 14 0.09 4.64 -6.36
C ILE A 14 0.77 4.38 -7.70
N ALA A 15 0.66 3.14 -8.24
CA ALA A 15 1.28 2.77 -9.51
C ALA A 15 0.75 3.59 -10.69
N GLY A 16 -0.57 3.79 -10.79
CA GLY A 16 -1.19 4.51 -11.91
C GLY A 16 -0.85 6.01 -11.90
N LEU A 17 -0.93 6.65 -10.72
CA LEU A 17 -0.56 8.06 -10.58
C LEU A 17 0.95 8.30 -10.75
N THR A 18 1.79 7.38 -10.26
CA THR A 18 3.24 7.41 -10.51
C THR A 18 3.53 7.30 -12.00
N THR A 19 2.84 6.40 -12.71
CA THR A 19 3.00 6.23 -14.16
C THR A 19 2.55 7.48 -14.93
N ALA A 20 1.38 8.01 -14.60
CA ALA A 20 0.86 9.23 -15.21
C ALA A 20 1.79 10.42 -14.99
N LEU A 21 2.33 10.57 -13.78
CA LEU A 21 3.26 11.66 -13.46
C LEU A 21 4.58 11.49 -14.21
N GLY A 22 5.12 10.28 -14.29
CA GLY A 22 6.32 10.00 -15.07
C GLY A 22 6.14 10.34 -16.56
N LEU A 23 5.02 9.95 -17.16
CA LEU A 23 4.68 10.31 -18.54
C LEU A 23 4.52 11.82 -18.71
N TYR A 24 3.84 12.49 -17.78
CA TYR A 24 3.66 13.93 -17.80
C TYR A 24 4.99 14.69 -17.74
N ARG A 25 5.92 14.27 -16.87
CA ARG A 25 7.28 14.85 -16.80
C ARG A 25 8.08 14.68 -18.09
N LEU A 26 7.75 13.68 -18.90
CA LEU A 26 8.33 13.45 -20.23
C LEU A 26 7.57 14.18 -21.36
N GLY A 27 6.54 14.98 -21.03
CA GLY A 27 5.70 15.67 -22.02
C GLY A 27 4.69 14.76 -22.73
N ILE A 28 4.48 13.54 -22.23
CA ILE A 28 3.56 12.56 -22.81
C ILE A 28 2.22 12.65 -22.06
N ARG A 29 1.14 12.88 -22.80
CA ARG A 29 -0.22 12.93 -22.23
C ARG A 29 -0.76 11.52 -22.02
N SER A 30 -1.47 11.32 -20.91
CA SER A 30 -2.19 10.10 -20.58
C SER A 30 -3.48 10.41 -19.84
N LEU A 31 -4.50 9.56 -20.02
CA LEU A 31 -5.75 9.60 -19.26
C LEU A 31 -5.76 8.48 -18.21
N VAL A 32 -5.98 8.83 -16.94
CA VAL A 32 -6.16 7.86 -15.85
C VAL A 32 -7.65 7.65 -15.61
N LEU A 33 -8.11 6.40 -15.64
CA LEU A 33 -9.48 6.03 -15.31
C LEU A 33 -9.53 5.50 -13.87
N GLU A 34 -10.29 6.16 -13.00
CA GLU A 34 -10.53 5.72 -11.62
C GLU A 34 -11.99 5.30 -11.45
N SER A 35 -12.18 4.14 -10.84
CA SER A 35 -13.51 3.57 -10.58
C SER A 35 -14.31 4.32 -9.51
N PHE A 36 -13.65 4.89 -8.50
CA PHE A 36 -14.29 5.70 -7.46
C PHE A 36 -14.60 7.12 -7.96
N ASP A 37 -15.53 7.79 -7.29
CA ASP A 37 -15.99 9.17 -7.57
C ASP A 37 -14.97 10.25 -7.15
N GLY A 38 -13.93 9.86 -6.41
CA GLY A 38 -12.81 10.71 -6.05
C GLY A 38 -11.53 9.92 -5.80
N LEU A 39 -10.46 10.65 -5.42
CA LEU A 39 -9.19 10.03 -5.09
C LEU A 39 -9.33 9.18 -3.83
N ARG A 40 -9.22 7.86 -3.98
CA ARG A 40 -9.31 6.94 -2.85
C ARG A 40 -8.03 6.95 -2.02
N THR A 41 -8.07 7.71 -0.93
CA THR A 41 -6.96 7.83 0.04
C THR A 41 -7.06 6.86 1.22
N THR A 42 -8.06 5.97 1.24
CA THR A 42 -8.25 4.98 2.31
C THR A 42 -7.02 4.07 2.46
N GLY A 43 -6.72 3.71 3.70
CA GLY A 43 -5.55 2.92 4.08
C GLY A 43 -4.72 3.66 5.10
N PHE A 44 -3.64 3.01 5.54
CA PHE A 44 -2.76 3.52 6.59
C PHE A 44 -1.41 3.94 5.98
N ALA A 45 -0.31 3.51 6.57
CA ALA A 45 1.01 3.72 6.04
C ALA A 45 1.59 2.43 5.47
N PHE A 46 2.80 2.53 4.93
CA PHE A 46 3.63 1.39 4.59
C PHE A 46 5.11 1.78 4.67
N THR A 47 5.97 0.80 4.90
CA THR A 47 7.41 1.01 4.86
C THR A 47 7.86 1.31 3.44
N THR A 48 8.39 2.50 3.22
CA THR A 48 8.97 2.92 1.93
C THR A 48 10.49 2.81 2.02
N TRP A 49 11.04 1.93 1.20
CA TRP A 49 12.47 1.61 1.16
C TRP A 49 13.22 2.49 0.15
N THR A 50 14.54 2.41 0.16
CA THR A 50 15.44 3.30 -0.58
C THR A 50 15.19 3.29 -2.09
N ASN A 51 14.82 2.14 -2.64
CA ASN A 51 14.45 2.02 -4.06
C ASN A 51 13.22 2.85 -4.41
N ALA A 52 12.21 2.89 -3.53
CA ALA A 52 11.02 3.70 -3.75
C ALA A 52 11.33 5.20 -3.59
N TRP A 53 12.14 5.59 -2.60
CA TRP A 53 12.60 6.99 -2.46
C TRP A 53 13.36 7.49 -3.68
N ARG A 54 14.23 6.65 -4.28
CA ARG A 54 14.89 6.97 -5.55
C ARG A 54 13.91 7.18 -6.70
N ALA A 55 12.84 6.39 -6.76
CA ALA A 55 11.78 6.59 -7.76
C ALA A 55 11.04 7.92 -7.53
N LEU A 56 10.78 8.29 -6.28
CA LEU A 56 10.16 9.58 -5.93
C LEU A 56 11.09 10.77 -6.22
N ASP A 57 12.40 10.61 -6.04
CA ASP A 57 13.41 11.60 -6.46
C ASP A 57 13.37 11.81 -7.98
N ALA A 58 13.31 10.72 -8.76
CA ALA A 58 13.22 10.80 -10.22
C ALA A 58 11.92 11.48 -10.70
N LEU A 59 10.85 11.41 -9.92
CA LEU A 59 9.59 12.13 -10.19
C LEU A 59 9.58 13.58 -9.70
N GLY A 60 10.56 13.96 -8.87
CA GLY A 60 10.69 15.30 -8.29
C GLY A 60 9.73 15.59 -7.13
N ILE A 61 9.21 14.57 -6.44
CA ILE A 61 8.18 14.72 -5.39
C ILE A 61 8.63 14.25 -4.01
N SER A 62 9.88 13.80 -3.88
CA SER A 62 10.40 13.21 -2.65
C SER A 62 10.54 14.23 -1.52
N GLU A 63 10.99 15.45 -1.80
CA GLU A 63 11.28 16.46 -0.78
C GLU A 63 10.09 16.80 0.13
N PRO A 64 8.89 17.18 -0.38
CA PRO A 64 7.74 17.42 0.48
C PRO A 64 7.30 16.18 1.28
N LEU A 65 7.55 14.98 0.74
CA LEU A 65 7.27 13.73 1.45
C LEU A 65 8.28 13.46 2.57
N ARG A 66 9.57 13.81 2.39
CA ARG A 66 10.60 13.66 3.44
C ARG A 66 10.32 14.54 4.64
N GLN A 67 9.79 15.74 4.43
CA GLN A 67 9.48 16.68 5.51
C GLN A 67 8.33 16.21 6.41
N GLN A 68 7.47 15.32 5.91
CA GLN A 68 6.29 14.84 6.63
C GLN A 68 6.47 13.46 7.26
N HIS A 69 7.56 12.75 6.96
CA HIS A 69 7.76 11.37 7.42
C HIS A 69 9.14 11.21 8.01
N ASN A 70 9.23 10.64 9.22
CA ASN A 70 10.51 10.44 9.91
C ASN A 70 11.30 9.30 9.28
N GLN A 71 12.62 9.48 9.19
CA GLN A 71 13.52 8.42 8.76
C GLN A 71 13.70 7.39 9.87
N LEU A 72 13.68 6.11 9.50
CA LEU A 72 14.02 5.00 10.38
C LEU A 72 15.53 4.77 10.35
N PHE A 73 16.13 4.57 11.52
CA PHE A 73 17.57 4.37 11.71
C PHE A 73 17.94 2.95 12.11
N GLY A 74 16.96 2.05 12.21
CA GLY A 74 17.26 0.66 12.50
C GLY A 74 16.05 -0.25 12.57
N LEU A 75 16.32 -1.48 12.97
CA LEU A 75 15.39 -2.58 13.12
C LEU A 75 15.68 -3.30 14.44
N GLN A 76 14.62 -3.70 15.14
CA GLN A 76 14.70 -4.55 16.31
C GLN A 76 13.76 -5.75 16.12
N LEU A 77 14.31 -6.96 16.22
CA LEU A 77 13.57 -8.21 16.15
C LEU A 77 13.49 -8.84 17.54
N THR A 78 12.28 -9.10 18.01
CA THR A 78 12.01 -9.65 19.34
C THR A 78 11.19 -10.93 19.25
N SER A 79 11.61 -11.96 19.97
CA SER A 79 10.83 -13.20 20.10
C SER A 79 9.66 -12.99 21.07
N THR A 80 8.44 -13.30 20.64
CA THR A 80 7.25 -13.21 21.50
C THR A 80 7.17 -14.34 22.55
N ILE A 81 8.00 -15.38 22.42
CA ILE A 81 8.04 -16.53 23.34
C ILE A 81 8.96 -16.22 24.54
N SER A 82 10.16 -15.69 24.27
CA SER A 82 11.12 -15.33 25.32
C SER A 82 10.95 -13.90 25.81
N GLY A 83 10.42 -13.00 24.98
CA GLY A 83 10.40 -11.55 25.23
C GLY A 83 11.75 -10.87 24.99
N ILE A 84 12.73 -11.60 24.43
CA ILE A 84 14.12 -11.14 24.28
C ILE A 84 14.34 -10.62 22.85
N SER A 85 15.05 -9.50 22.74
CA SER A 85 15.57 -8.98 21.46
C SER A 85 16.57 -10.00 20.91
N THR A 86 16.24 -10.61 19.78
CA THR A 86 17.08 -11.65 19.14
C THR A 86 18.04 -11.05 18.12
N ALA A 87 17.73 -9.87 17.59
CA ALA A 87 18.60 -9.16 16.67
C ALA A 87 18.26 -7.68 16.62
N GLU A 88 19.29 -6.86 16.51
CA GLU A 88 19.18 -5.42 16.28
C GLU A 88 20.11 -5.04 15.13
N GLY A 89 19.62 -4.16 14.26
CA GLY A 89 20.36 -3.65 13.12
C GLY A 89 20.21 -2.15 13.03
N GLN A 90 21.28 -1.47 12.64
CA GLN A 90 21.23 -0.06 12.27
C GLN A 90 21.13 0.06 10.76
N PHE A 91 20.30 0.98 10.29
CA PHE A 91 20.29 1.40 8.90
C PHE A 91 21.37 2.48 8.75
N ASP A 92 22.33 2.25 7.85
CA ASP A 92 23.34 3.27 7.53
C ASP A 92 22.65 4.51 6.96
N ALA A 93 22.56 5.56 7.77
CA ALA A 93 21.86 6.80 7.45
C ALA A 93 22.79 7.87 6.86
N THR A 94 24.01 7.53 6.41
CA THR A 94 25.05 8.49 5.98
C THR A 94 24.70 9.36 4.77
N GLY A 95 23.49 9.25 4.19
CA GLY A 95 23.07 10.07 3.04
C GLY A 95 23.91 9.85 1.77
N THR A 96 24.85 8.92 1.79
CA THR A 96 25.66 8.54 0.62
C THR A 96 24.85 7.63 -0.31
N ARG A 97 25.30 7.44 -1.56
CA ARG A 97 24.69 6.46 -2.50
C ARG A 97 24.58 5.02 -1.93
N ARG A 98 25.27 4.72 -0.83
CA ARG A 98 25.25 3.43 -0.10
C ARG A 98 24.34 3.41 1.13
N GLY A 99 23.84 4.56 1.59
CA GLY A 99 22.96 4.66 2.75
C GLY A 99 21.54 4.15 2.45
N HIS A 100 20.85 3.71 3.51
CA HIS A 100 19.47 3.25 3.47
C HIS A 100 18.52 4.37 3.89
N GLU A 101 17.74 4.90 2.94
CA GLU A 101 16.58 5.74 3.25
C GLU A 101 15.35 4.84 3.40
N ILE A 102 14.79 4.78 4.61
CA ILE A 102 13.62 3.99 4.96
C ILE A 102 12.71 4.84 5.83
N ARG A 103 11.42 4.96 5.49
CA ARG A 103 10.43 5.73 6.28
C ARG A 103 9.08 5.03 6.31
N GLY A 104 8.28 5.28 7.34
CA GLY A 104 6.85 4.95 7.33
C GLY A 104 6.09 6.03 6.56
N MET A 105 5.58 5.69 5.37
CA MET A 105 4.92 6.66 4.49
C MET A 105 3.40 6.50 4.55
N GLN A 106 2.70 7.58 4.90
CA GLN A 106 1.25 7.61 4.87
C GLN A 106 0.75 7.53 3.42
N ARG A 107 -0.09 6.54 3.13
CA ARG A 107 -0.59 6.28 1.78
C ARG A 107 -1.37 7.47 1.22
N ARG A 108 -2.17 8.12 2.07
CA ARG A 108 -2.95 9.31 1.73
C ARG A 108 -2.05 10.42 1.19
N THR A 109 -1.02 10.80 1.95
CA THR A 109 -0.09 11.87 1.60
C THR A 109 0.59 11.61 0.26
N LEU A 110 1.04 10.37 0.00
CA LEU A 110 1.65 10.03 -1.28
C LEU A 110 0.68 10.17 -2.45
N LEU A 111 -0.55 9.65 -2.31
CA LEU A 111 -1.56 9.73 -3.37
C LEU A 111 -1.95 11.18 -3.67
N GLU A 112 -2.19 11.98 -2.64
CA GLU A 112 -2.53 13.41 -2.79
C GLU A 112 -1.38 14.17 -3.45
N THR A 113 -0.13 13.93 -3.02
CA THR A 113 1.06 14.55 -3.63
C THR A 113 1.18 14.19 -5.11
N LEU A 114 1.01 12.90 -5.47
CA LEU A 114 1.05 12.46 -6.86
C LEU A 114 -0.06 13.07 -7.71
N ALA A 115 -1.29 13.14 -7.18
CA ALA A 115 -2.42 13.70 -7.91
C ALA A 115 -2.32 15.21 -8.12
N ASN A 116 -1.81 15.95 -7.12
CA ASN A 116 -1.67 17.40 -7.18
C ASN A 116 -0.61 17.87 -8.19
N GLU A 117 0.34 17.01 -8.54
CA GLU A 117 1.38 17.29 -9.55
C GLU A 117 0.89 17.05 -10.99
N LEU A 118 -0.32 16.49 -11.17
CA LEU A 118 -0.91 16.24 -12.48
C LEU A 118 -1.81 17.40 -12.92
N PRO A 119 -1.84 17.71 -14.23
CA PRO A 119 -2.81 18.67 -14.77
C PRO A 119 -4.26 18.29 -14.48
N SER A 120 -5.11 19.30 -14.35
CA SER A 120 -6.57 19.09 -14.30
C SER A 120 -7.05 18.30 -15.52
N GLY A 121 -7.93 17.33 -15.29
CA GLY A 121 -8.45 16.45 -16.33
C GLY A 121 -7.59 15.21 -16.66
N THR A 122 -6.39 15.06 -16.06
CA THR A 122 -5.61 13.83 -16.22
C THR A 122 -6.31 12.61 -15.61
N ILE A 123 -7.05 12.79 -14.51
CA ILE A 123 -7.79 11.72 -13.84
C ILE A 123 -9.28 11.89 -14.12
N ARG A 124 -9.91 10.85 -14.68
CA ARG A 124 -11.35 10.75 -14.84
C ARG A 124 -11.90 9.76 -13.81
N TYR A 125 -12.60 10.29 -12.82
CA TYR A 125 -13.28 9.53 -11.79
C TYR A 125 -14.56 8.86 -12.31
N SER A 126 -15.19 8.02 -11.48
CA SER A 126 -16.41 7.27 -11.80
C SER A 126 -16.33 6.47 -13.11
N SER A 127 -15.13 6.05 -13.49
CA SER A 127 -14.80 5.44 -14.77
C SER A 127 -14.33 4.00 -14.59
N LYS A 128 -15.23 3.15 -14.08
CA LYS A 128 -14.94 1.74 -13.87
C LYS A 128 -14.91 1.00 -15.21
N VAL A 129 -13.73 0.48 -15.57
CA VAL A 129 -13.57 -0.42 -16.72
C VAL A 129 -14.21 -1.78 -16.42
N VAL A 130 -15.06 -2.26 -17.33
CA VAL A 130 -15.79 -3.53 -17.18
C VAL A 130 -15.39 -4.61 -18.20
N SER A 131 -14.98 -4.20 -19.39
CA SER A 131 -14.43 -5.09 -20.43
C SER A 131 -13.48 -4.33 -21.34
N ILE A 132 -12.61 -5.08 -22.01
CA ILE A 132 -11.64 -4.58 -22.98
C ILE A 132 -11.70 -5.49 -24.19
N GLU A 133 -11.72 -4.90 -25.39
CA GLU A 133 -11.71 -5.61 -26.66
C GLU A 133 -10.61 -5.05 -27.57
N GLU A 134 -10.06 -5.88 -28.44
CA GLU A 134 -9.12 -5.42 -29.48
C GLU A 134 -9.88 -5.01 -30.74
N SER A 135 -9.50 -3.88 -31.31
CA SER A 135 -10.04 -3.39 -32.58
C SER A 135 -8.89 -2.87 -33.45
N GLY A 136 -8.30 -3.78 -34.23
CA GLY A 136 -7.08 -3.50 -34.98
C GLY A 136 -5.94 -3.08 -34.06
N PHE A 137 -5.43 -1.86 -34.24
CA PHE A 137 -4.36 -1.29 -33.39
C PHE A 137 -4.88 -0.66 -32.09
N LEU A 138 -6.19 -0.51 -31.93
CA LEU A 138 -6.83 0.14 -30.80
C LEU A 138 -7.37 -0.87 -29.78
N LYS A 139 -7.55 -0.39 -28.55
CA LYS A 139 -8.22 -1.10 -27.46
C LYS A 139 -9.51 -0.37 -27.18
N LEU A 140 -10.63 -1.08 -27.26
CA LEU A 140 -11.94 -0.59 -26.87
C LEU A 140 -12.10 -0.84 -25.37
N VAL A 141 -12.13 0.23 -24.59
CA VAL A 141 -12.25 0.19 -23.13
C VAL A 141 -13.69 0.52 -22.77
N HIS A 142 -14.45 -0.50 -22.36
CA HIS A 142 -15.85 -0.35 -21.99
C HIS A 142 -15.95 0.05 -20.53
N LEU A 143 -16.71 1.12 -20.25
CA LEU A 143 -16.96 1.61 -18.91
C LEU A 143 -18.33 1.14 -18.40
N SER A 144 -18.50 1.14 -17.08
CA SER A 144 -19.75 0.70 -16.44
C SER A 144 -20.95 1.59 -16.74
N ASP A 145 -20.73 2.82 -17.21
CA ASP A 145 -21.80 3.74 -17.66
C ASP A 145 -22.26 3.46 -19.11
N GLY A 146 -21.69 2.44 -19.76
CA GLY A 146 -21.98 2.07 -21.15
C GLY A 146 -21.15 2.83 -22.18
N SER A 147 -20.33 3.81 -21.77
CA SER A 147 -19.44 4.51 -22.69
C SER A 147 -18.23 3.65 -23.09
N ILE A 148 -17.69 3.92 -24.28
CA ILE A 148 -16.54 3.22 -24.85
C ILE A 148 -15.45 4.25 -25.15
N LEU A 149 -14.25 4.00 -24.64
CA LEU A 149 -13.04 4.78 -24.95
C LEU A 149 -12.15 3.98 -25.89
N LYS A 150 -11.51 4.67 -26.83
CA LYS A 150 -10.53 4.07 -27.75
C LYS A 150 -9.14 4.46 -27.30
N ALA A 151 -8.27 3.48 -27.06
CA ALA A 151 -6.89 3.72 -26.62
C ALA A 151 -5.87 3.10 -27.59
N LYS A 152 -4.81 3.83 -27.94
CA LYS A 152 -3.67 3.25 -28.70
C LYS A 152 -2.83 2.34 -27.79
N ALA A 153 -2.53 2.81 -26.58
CA ALA A 153 -1.87 2.04 -25.53
C ALA A 153 -2.73 2.01 -24.26
N LEU A 154 -2.76 0.85 -23.60
CA LEU A 154 -3.48 0.62 -22.35
C LEU A 154 -2.50 0.12 -21.29
N ILE A 155 -2.46 0.77 -20.12
CA ILE A 155 -1.60 0.39 -18.99
C ILE A 155 -2.50 -0.02 -17.82
N GLY A 156 -2.39 -1.29 -17.39
CA GLY A 156 -3.12 -1.80 -16.24
C GLY A 156 -2.45 -1.44 -14.91
N CYS A 157 -3.11 -0.60 -14.10
CA CYS A 157 -2.70 -0.20 -12.75
C CYS A 157 -3.85 -0.39 -11.73
N ASP A 158 -4.80 -1.28 -12.04
CA ASP A 158 -6.08 -1.51 -11.37
C ASP A 158 -6.02 -2.60 -10.29
N GLY A 159 -4.80 -2.88 -9.82
CA GLY A 159 -4.54 -3.63 -8.58
C GLY A 159 -4.85 -5.13 -8.66
N VAL A 160 -5.05 -5.73 -7.48
CA VAL A 160 -5.14 -7.20 -7.34
C VAL A 160 -6.33 -7.81 -8.10
N ASN A 161 -7.42 -7.07 -8.24
CA ASN A 161 -8.64 -7.50 -8.93
C ASN A 161 -8.72 -6.98 -10.38
N SER A 162 -7.57 -6.71 -10.99
CA SER A 162 -7.43 -6.08 -12.30
C SER A 162 -8.30 -6.70 -13.41
N ALA A 163 -9.10 -5.85 -14.05
CA ALA A 163 -9.85 -6.13 -15.27
C ALA A 163 -8.89 -6.25 -16.47
N VAL A 164 -7.82 -5.45 -16.49
CA VAL A 164 -6.78 -5.52 -17.55
C VAL A 164 -6.07 -6.88 -17.50
N ALA A 165 -5.65 -7.34 -16.32
CA ALA A 165 -5.02 -8.65 -16.14
C ALA A 165 -5.97 -9.79 -16.56
N LYS A 166 -7.26 -9.68 -16.22
CA LYS A 166 -8.27 -10.65 -16.66
C LYS A 166 -8.39 -10.70 -18.19
N TRP A 167 -8.39 -9.54 -18.85
CA TRP A 167 -8.43 -9.44 -20.31
C TRP A 167 -7.19 -10.06 -20.96
N LEU A 168 -6.00 -9.87 -20.36
CA LEU A 168 -4.76 -10.53 -20.78
C LEU A 168 -4.70 -12.04 -20.47
N GLY A 169 -5.76 -12.63 -19.91
CA GLY A 169 -5.84 -14.05 -19.61
C GLY A 169 -5.14 -14.48 -18.31
N PHE A 170 -4.75 -13.53 -17.44
CA PHE A 170 -4.09 -13.88 -16.20
C PHE A 170 -5.05 -14.57 -15.24
N LYS A 171 -4.53 -15.58 -14.52
CA LYS A 171 -5.29 -16.26 -13.48
C LYS A 171 -5.64 -15.31 -12.33
N LYS A 172 -6.68 -15.72 -11.58
CA LYS A 172 -7.04 -15.04 -10.33
C LYS A 172 -5.91 -15.18 -9.30
N PRO A 173 -5.67 -14.17 -8.46
CA PRO A 173 -4.70 -14.26 -7.38
C PRO A 173 -4.98 -15.45 -6.46
N ALA A 174 -3.95 -16.24 -6.19
CA ALA A 174 -3.97 -17.35 -5.26
C ALA A 174 -3.90 -16.85 -3.81
N PHE A 175 -4.58 -17.55 -2.90
CA PHE A 175 -4.49 -17.29 -1.47
C PHE A 175 -3.22 -17.90 -0.87
N VAL A 176 -2.51 -17.14 -0.03
CA VAL A 176 -1.24 -17.57 0.59
C VAL A 176 -1.45 -18.46 1.82
N GLY A 177 -2.69 -18.63 2.31
CA GLY A 177 -2.96 -19.28 3.60
C GLY A 177 -2.81 -18.34 4.80
N ARG A 178 -2.48 -17.06 4.58
CA ARG A 178 -2.25 -16.07 5.64
C ARG A 178 -3.16 -14.86 5.51
N SER A 179 -3.49 -14.27 6.65
CA SER A 179 -4.25 -13.03 6.76
C SER A 179 -3.44 -12.01 7.54
N ALA A 180 -3.71 -10.73 7.29
CA ALA A 180 -3.10 -9.64 8.03
C ALA A 180 -4.15 -8.68 8.58
N LEU A 181 -4.06 -8.38 9.87
CA LEU A 181 -4.57 -7.14 10.44
C LEU A 181 -3.52 -6.06 10.22
N ARG A 182 -3.96 -4.89 9.80
CA ARG A 182 -3.14 -3.69 9.68
C ARG A 182 -3.89 -2.55 10.33
N GLY A 183 -3.18 -1.63 10.94
CA GLY A 183 -3.80 -0.48 11.57
C GLY A 183 -2.84 0.66 11.77
N CYS A 184 -3.43 1.79 12.12
CA CYS A 184 -2.70 3.02 12.42
C CYS A 184 -3.22 3.59 13.74
N VAL A 185 -2.32 3.96 14.64
CA VAL A 185 -2.66 4.70 15.84
C VAL A 185 -2.18 6.14 15.72
N TYR A 186 -3.05 7.06 16.10
CA TYR A 186 -2.79 8.48 16.17
C TYR A 186 -2.69 8.92 17.64
N TYR A 187 -1.70 9.73 17.95
CA TYR A 187 -1.48 10.28 19.27
C TYR A 187 -1.74 11.79 19.28
N ASP A 188 -2.31 12.30 20.37
CA ASP A 188 -2.52 13.76 20.54
C ASP A 188 -1.18 14.50 20.70
N HIS A 189 -0.19 13.82 21.29
CA HIS A 189 1.16 14.30 21.58
C HIS A 189 2.21 13.35 20.98
N SER A 190 3.46 13.81 20.88
CA SER A 190 4.54 12.99 20.33
C SER A 190 4.72 11.70 21.13
N HIS A 191 4.82 10.57 20.44
CA HIS A 191 5.10 9.29 21.06
C HIS A 191 6.58 9.15 21.44
N SER A 192 6.92 8.23 22.34
CA SER A 192 8.30 8.03 22.82
C SER A 192 9.05 6.89 22.13
N PHE A 193 8.53 6.34 21.02
CA PHE A 193 9.22 5.26 20.31
C PHE A 193 10.39 5.80 19.50
N GLU A 194 11.52 5.10 19.60
CA GLU A 194 12.67 5.35 18.72
C GLU A 194 12.27 5.16 17.26
N PRO A 195 12.88 5.89 16.32
CA PRO A 195 12.68 5.74 14.88
C PRO A 195 13.29 4.43 14.34
N LYS A 196 12.74 3.31 14.77
CA LYS A 196 13.14 1.96 14.36
C LYS A 196 11.92 1.20 13.86
N PHE A 197 12.19 0.20 13.05
CA PHE A 197 11.20 -0.83 12.76
C PHE A 197 11.23 -1.88 13.88
N PHE A 198 10.16 -1.99 14.65
CA PHE A 198 10.00 -3.05 15.64
C PHE A 198 9.27 -4.24 15.02
N GLN A 199 9.89 -5.42 15.06
CA GLN A 199 9.32 -6.68 14.57
C GLN A 199 9.27 -7.71 15.68
N PHE A 200 8.17 -8.46 15.71
CA PHE A 200 7.89 -9.49 16.68
C PHE A 200 7.51 -10.78 15.97
N PHE A 201 8.02 -11.91 16.46
CA PHE A 201 7.74 -13.21 15.88
C PHE A 201 7.62 -14.31 16.94
N GLY A 202 6.74 -15.27 16.69
CA GLY A 202 6.55 -16.44 17.54
C GLY A 202 5.18 -17.07 17.30
N GLU A 203 5.04 -18.36 17.60
CA GLU A 203 3.77 -19.10 17.51
C GLU A 203 3.01 -18.95 16.17
N GLY A 204 3.74 -18.95 15.05
CA GLY A 204 3.14 -18.83 13.72
C GLY A 204 2.62 -17.43 13.36
N VAL A 205 2.89 -16.43 14.21
CA VAL A 205 2.52 -15.02 14.04
C VAL A 205 3.76 -14.17 13.76
N ARG A 206 3.57 -13.14 12.94
CA ARG A 206 4.51 -12.03 12.78
C ARG A 206 3.76 -10.72 12.97
N SER A 207 4.25 -9.85 13.82
CA SER A 207 3.72 -8.50 13.99
C SER A 207 4.82 -7.49 14.04
N GLY A 208 4.47 -6.22 13.98
CA GLY A 208 5.43 -5.15 14.05
C GLY A 208 4.79 -3.81 13.84
N PHE A 209 5.56 -2.76 14.09
CA PHE A 209 5.13 -1.39 13.84
C PHE A 209 6.30 -0.48 13.50
N ILE A 210 5.98 0.63 12.84
CA ILE A 210 6.90 1.69 12.47
C ILE A 210 6.32 3.04 12.87
N PRO A 211 7.10 3.92 13.52
CA PRO A 211 6.80 5.35 13.56
C PRO A 211 6.80 5.91 12.14
N CYS A 212 5.72 6.60 11.74
CA CYS A 212 5.64 7.33 10.48
C CYS A 212 6.07 8.78 10.65
N ASP A 213 5.66 9.40 11.74
CA ASP A 213 6.00 10.74 12.18
C ASP A 213 5.91 10.77 13.72
N ASP A 214 5.97 11.94 14.35
CA ASP A 214 5.96 12.06 15.81
C ASP A 214 4.67 11.56 16.48
N LYS A 215 3.55 11.52 15.75
CA LYS A 215 2.21 11.25 16.29
C LYS A 215 1.55 10.02 15.67
N THR A 216 2.15 9.41 14.66
CA THR A 216 1.51 8.37 13.86
C THR A 216 2.36 7.10 13.85
N ILE A 217 1.75 5.97 14.20
CA ILE A 217 2.40 4.65 14.14
C ILE A 217 1.53 3.70 13.32
N ASP A 218 2.13 3.12 12.28
CA ASP A 218 1.53 2.06 11.47
C ASP A 218 2.01 0.70 11.96
N TRP A 219 1.10 -0.27 12.00
CA TRP A 219 1.40 -1.61 12.48
C TRP A 219 0.73 -2.69 11.63
N PHE A 220 1.31 -3.88 11.69
CA PHE A 220 0.74 -5.08 11.10
C PHE A 220 0.78 -6.25 12.07
N PHE A 221 -0.12 -7.20 11.85
CA PHE A 221 -0.18 -8.49 12.51
C PHE A 221 -0.61 -9.53 11.48
N THR A 222 0.29 -10.45 11.14
CA THR A 222 0.09 -11.49 10.14
C THR A 222 0.08 -12.86 10.79
N PHE A 223 -0.92 -13.66 10.48
CA PHE A 223 -1.20 -14.94 11.11
C PHE A 223 -1.67 -15.96 10.08
N ASP A 224 -1.59 -17.24 10.43
CA ASP A 224 -2.13 -18.33 9.63
C ASP A 224 -3.66 -18.27 9.62
N SER A 225 -4.30 -18.37 8.46
CA SER A 225 -5.76 -18.22 8.39
C SER A 225 -6.52 -19.47 8.86
N SER A 226 -5.85 -20.63 8.95
CA SER A 226 -6.41 -21.82 9.60
C SER A 226 -6.59 -21.64 11.12
N SER A 227 -5.93 -20.65 11.72
CA SER A 227 -6.10 -20.31 13.14
C SER A 227 -7.37 -19.50 13.44
N LYS A 228 -8.21 -19.25 12.43
CA LYS A 228 -9.51 -18.61 12.56
C LYS A 228 -10.61 -19.66 12.69
N ASN A 229 -11.60 -19.37 13.52
CA ASN A 229 -12.91 -20.02 13.46
C ASN A 229 -13.91 -19.10 12.75
N GLU A 230 -14.98 -19.64 12.15
CA GLU A 230 -15.96 -18.88 11.36
C GLU A 230 -16.53 -17.66 12.10
N GLU A 231 -16.84 -17.80 13.40
CA GLU A 231 -17.32 -16.70 14.25
C GLU A 231 -16.34 -15.53 14.44
N MET A 232 -15.03 -15.75 14.23
CA MET A 232 -14.01 -14.70 14.29
C MET A 232 -13.98 -13.87 13.01
N GLU A 233 -14.43 -14.40 11.87
CA GLU A 233 -14.48 -13.65 10.61
C GLU A 233 -15.56 -12.57 10.64
N GLU A 234 -16.61 -12.76 11.45
CA GLU A 234 -17.78 -11.88 11.48
C GLU A 234 -17.57 -10.56 12.24
N SER A 235 -16.52 -10.43 13.07
CA SER A 235 -16.31 -9.19 13.84
C SER A 235 -14.83 -8.80 13.97
N LEU A 236 -14.53 -7.59 13.50
CA LEU A 236 -13.21 -6.96 13.67
C LEU A 236 -12.81 -6.80 15.14
N ALA A 237 -13.78 -6.65 16.05
CA ALA A 237 -13.53 -6.59 17.49
C ALA A 237 -12.97 -7.92 18.03
N LYS A 238 -13.55 -9.05 17.63
CA LYS A 238 -13.04 -10.39 17.97
C LYS A 238 -11.63 -10.59 17.40
N MET A 239 -11.41 -10.14 16.17
CA MET A 239 -10.08 -10.21 15.53
C MET A 239 -9.03 -9.37 16.26
N LYS A 240 -9.38 -8.18 16.74
CA LYS A 240 -8.51 -7.36 17.58
C LYS A 240 -8.20 -8.06 18.91
N GLN A 241 -9.19 -8.68 19.55
CA GLN A 241 -8.98 -9.45 20.78
C GLN A 241 -8.05 -10.66 20.56
N PHE A 242 -8.27 -11.43 19.50
CA PHE A 242 -7.40 -12.53 19.09
C PHE A 242 -5.95 -12.08 18.88
N MET A 243 -5.77 -10.97 18.13
CA MET A 243 -4.44 -10.36 17.95
C MET A 243 -3.79 -10.08 19.30
N LEU A 244 -4.49 -9.39 20.21
CA LEU A 244 -3.95 -9.02 21.53
C LEU A 244 -3.56 -10.24 22.36
N GLN A 245 -4.31 -11.34 22.30
CA GLN A 245 -3.95 -12.60 22.97
C GLN A 245 -2.67 -13.23 22.39
N LYS A 246 -2.44 -13.07 21.07
CA LYS A 246 -1.29 -13.62 20.35
C LYS A 246 -0.03 -12.77 20.36
N LEU A 247 -0.03 -11.63 21.06
CA LEU A 247 1.16 -10.77 21.19
C LEU A 247 2.23 -11.34 22.15
N GLY A 248 1.96 -12.42 22.89
CA GLY A 248 2.97 -13.09 23.75
C GLY A 248 3.66 -12.14 24.74
N LYS A 249 4.98 -12.24 24.88
CA LYS A 249 5.82 -11.43 25.80
C LYS A 249 6.32 -10.11 25.19
N ILE A 250 5.58 -9.52 24.25
CA ILE A 250 5.88 -8.17 23.76
C ILE A 250 5.79 -7.17 24.93
N PRO A 251 6.75 -6.23 25.08
CA PRO A 251 6.73 -5.20 26.11
C PRO A 251 5.42 -4.41 26.17
N ASP A 252 4.98 -4.02 27.37
CA ASP A 252 3.65 -3.42 27.57
C ASP A 252 3.45 -2.11 26.81
N ASN A 253 4.48 -1.28 26.72
CA ASN A 253 4.44 -0.04 25.94
C ASN A 253 4.20 -0.33 24.44
N MET A 254 4.83 -1.37 23.89
CA MET A 254 4.66 -1.80 22.50
C MET A 254 3.30 -2.46 22.27
N ARG A 255 2.83 -3.26 23.23
CA ARG A 255 1.47 -3.84 23.24
C ARG A 255 0.39 -2.76 23.23
N ALA A 256 0.64 -1.62 23.86
CA ALA A 256 -0.32 -0.50 23.91
C ALA A 256 -0.65 0.08 22.53
N VAL A 257 0.28 0.05 21.56
CA VAL A 257 0.05 0.48 20.16
C VAL A 257 -1.14 -0.27 19.56
N PHE A 258 -1.10 -1.60 19.62
CA PHE A 258 -2.16 -2.47 19.13
C PHE A 258 -3.47 -2.29 19.91
N LYS A 259 -3.39 -2.10 21.24
CA LYS A 259 -4.55 -1.96 22.11
C LYS A 259 -5.29 -0.65 21.86
N LYS A 260 -4.57 0.47 21.72
CA LYS A 260 -5.10 1.83 21.54
C LYS A 260 -5.72 2.07 20.16
N THR A 261 -5.38 1.26 19.15
CA THR A 261 -5.88 1.46 17.79
C THR A 261 -7.40 1.24 17.71
N GLU A 262 -8.17 2.28 17.39
CA GLU A 262 -9.62 2.18 17.20
C GLU A 262 -10.00 1.24 16.06
N LEU A 263 -11.17 0.60 16.14
CA LEU A 263 -11.59 -0.42 15.15
C LEU A 263 -11.68 0.13 13.73
N ASP A 264 -12.13 1.38 13.57
CA ASP A 264 -12.19 2.06 12.27
C ASP A 264 -10.80 2.29 11.65
N ASN A 265 -9.76 2.22 12.48
CA ASN A 265 -8.35 2.28 12.08
C ASN A 265 -7.71 0.89 12.01
N ILE A 266 -8.49 -0.17 11.80
CA ILE A 266 -8.00 -1.52 11.55
C ILE A 266 -8.64 -2.08 10.28
N ILE A 267 -7.83 -2.72 9.45
CA ILE A 267 -8.31 -3.53 8.33
C ILE A 267 -7.85 -4.96 8.48
N LEU A 268 -8.74 -5.90 8.21
CA LEU A 268 -8.40 -7.31 8.01
C LEU A 268 -8.34 -7.58 6.51
N SER A 269 -7.30 -8.25 6.03
CA SER A 269 -7.22 -8.65 4.63
C SER A 269 -6.56 -10.01 4.45
N PRO A 270 -7.14 -10.91 3.61
CA PRO A 270 -6.46 -12.11 3.19
C PRO A 270 -5.26 -11.74 2.30
N LEU A 271 -4.13 -12.43 2.48
CA LEU A 271 -2.96 -12.23 1.64
C LEU A 271 -3.06 -13.08 0.39
N ARG A 272 -3.03 -12.42 -0.77
CA ARG A 272 -3.14 -13.04 -2.09
C ARG A 272 -2.02 -12.57 -2.99
N PHE A 273 -1.61 -13.41 -3.93
CA PHE A 273 -0.59 -13.09 -4.92
C PHE A 273 -0.88 -13.81 -6.24
N ARG A 274 -0.32 -13.30 -7.34
CA ARG A 274 -0.19 -14.06 -8.58
C ARG A 274 1.24 -14.60 -8.62
N PRO A 275 1.45 -15.92 -8.78
CA PRO A 275 2.79 -16.45 -8.90
C PRO A 275 3.50 -15.86 -10.13
N PRO A 276 4.79 -15.46 -10.03
CA PRO A 276 5.48 -14.82 -11.14
C PRO A 276 5.52 -15.66 -12.43
N TRP A 277 5.60 -16.99 -12.31
CA TRP A 277 5.59 -17.92 -13.45
C TRP A 277 4.22 -18.08 -14.13
N GLU A 278 3.17 -17.47 -13.59
CA GLU A 278 1.86 -17.40 -14.26
C GLU A 278 1.64 -16.07 -15.00
N ILE A 279 2.62 -15.16 -14.94
CA ILE A 279 2.60 -13.83 -15.57
C ILE A 279 3.58 -13.76 -16.76
N LEU A 280 4.66 -14.56 -16.71
CA LEU A 280 5.65 -14.73 -17.77
C LEU A 280 5.19 -15.78 -18.79
#